data_AF-E9I414-F1
#
_entry.id   AF-E9I414-F1
#
_cell.length_a   1.000
_cell.length_b   1.000
_cell.length_c   1.000
_cell.angle_alpha   90.00
_cell.angle_beta   90.00
_cell.angle_gamma   90.00
#
_symmetry.space_group_name_H-M   'P 1'
#
loop_
_entity.id
_entity.type
_entity.pdbx_description
1 polymer ?
#
loop_
_entity_poly.entity_id
_entity_poly.type
_entity_poly.pdbx_seq_one_letter_code
_entity_poly.pdbx_strand_id
1 'polypeptide(L)'
;MQIAIDDKCKEVFKQLKFEKLHRYIIYKIEGEKIVVEQHGERNETWDQFLHRLPKDDYRFGVYDLEFKTHDGINSTKIFFCNWLTEHAKIKSKMLYATGKEAFKK
;
A
#
# COMPACT_ATOMS: atom_id res chain seq x y z
N MET A 1 5.83 -21.55 -1.29
CA MET A 1 6.08 -20.51 -0.28
C MET A 1 4.78 -19.76 -0.09
N GLN A 2 4.14 -19.89 1.07
CA GLN A 2 2.91 -19.15 1.36
C GLN A 2 3.31 -17.92 2.17
N ILE A 3 3.08 -16.73 1.61
CA ILE A 3 3.30 -15.48 2.33
C ILE A 3 2.08 -15.23 3.22
N ALA A 4 2.31 -15.11 4.52
CA ALA A 4 1.28 -14.78 5.50
C ALA A 4 1.02 -13.26 5.53
N ILE A 5 -0.16 -12.85 5.98
CA ILE A 5 -0.50 -11.44 6.20
C ILE A 5 -0.59 -11.21 7.70
N ASP A 6 0.09 -10.18 8.20
CA ASP A 6 -0.05 -9.74 9.58
C ASP A 6 -1.47 -9.23 9.87
N ASP A 7 -2.04 -9.61 11.00
CA ASP A 7 -3.40 -9.18 11.38
C ASP A 7 -3.49 -7.65 11.50
N LYS A 8 -2.40 -6.98 11.85
CA LYS A 8 -2.32 -5.51 11.85
C LYS A 8 -2.55 -4.91 10.47
N CYS A 9 -2.21 -5.60 9.39
CA CYS A 9 -2.49 -5.12 8.03
C CYS A 9 -4.00 -4.96 7.80
N LYS A 10 -4.81 -5.90 8.32
CA LYS A 10 -6.29 -5.83 8.21
C LYS A 10 -6.86 -4.71 9.06
N GLU A 11 -6.31 -4.49 10.25
CA GLU A 11 -6.72 -3.41 11.14
C GLU A 11 -6.46 -2.03 10.50
N VAL A 12 -5.23 -1.76 10.07
CA VAL A 12 -4.86 -0.48 9.48
C VAL A 12 -5.61 -0.24 8.15
N PHE A 13 -5.87 -1.30 7.37
CA PHE A 13 -6.71 -1.19 6.17
C PHE A 13 -8.16 -0.80 6.50
N LYS A 14 -8.75 -1.32 7.58
CA LYS A 14 -10.09 -0.90 8.05
C LYS A 14 -10.09 0.57 8.46
N GLN A 15 -9.06 1.01 9.18
CA GLN A 15 -8.89 2.41 9.59
C GLN A 15 -8.80 3.36 8.39
N LEU A 16 -8.09 2.97 7.33
CA LEU A 16 -8.06 3.74 6.07
C LEU A 16 -9.41 3.70 5.34
N LYS A 17 -10.02 2.52 5.20
CA LYS A 17 -11.19 2.31 4.33
C LYS A 17 -12.46 2.92 4.92
N PHE A 18 -12.71 2.68 6.20
CA PHE A 18 -13.97 3.01 6.86
C PHE A 18 -13.86 4.22 7.78
N GLU A 19 -12.80 4.31 8.58
CA GLU A 19 -12.63 5.39 9.57
C GLU A 19 -11.94 6.63 8.96
N LYS A 20 -11.40 6.49 7.74
CA LYS A 20 -10.70 7.55 7.00
C LYS A 20 -9.54 8.19 7.81
N LEU A 21 -8.89 7.42 8.68
CA LEU A 21 -7.78 7.92 9.52
C LEU A 21 -6.48 8.12 8.72
N HIS A 22 -6.28 7.32 7.68
CA HIS A 22 -5.05 7.33 6.90
C HIS A 22 -5.30 7.72 5.44
N ARG A 23 -4.35 8.44 4.85
CA ARG A 23 -4.34 8.70 3.40
C ARG A 23 -3.83 7.50 2.61
N TYR A 24 -2.80 6.85 3.13
CA TYR A 24 -2.15 5.73 2.47
C TYR A 24 -1.57 4.75 3.49
N ILE A 25 -1.28 3.53 3.02
CA ILE A 25 -0.56 2.50 3.77
C ILE A 25 0.50 1.92 2.85
N ILE A 26 1.72 1.75 3.38
CA ILE A 26 2.81 1.06 2.73
C ILE A 26 3.06 -0.24 3.49
N TYR A 27 3.09 -1.34 2.75
CA TYR A 27 3.39 -2.66 3.25
C TYR A 27 4.70 -3.16 2.63
N LYS A 28 5.40 -3.98 3.41
CA LYS A 28 6.59 -4.70 2.98
C LYS A 28 6.44 -6.18 3.29
N ILE A 29 7.21 -7.00 2.59
CA ILE A 29 7.43 -8.39 2.97
C ILE A 29 8.65 -8.42 3.89
N GLU A 30 8.48 -8.97 5.09
CA GLU A 30 9.54 -9.23 6.05
C GLU A 30 9.55 -10.73 6.35
N GLY A 31 10.62 -11.41 5.93
CA GLY A 31 10.67 -12.88 5.92
C GLY A 31 9.57 -13.46 5.01
N GLU A 32 8.66 -14.23 5.60
CA GLU A 32 7.51 -14.84 4.90
C GLU A 32 6.18 -14.15 5.25
N LYS A 33 6.21 -12.89 5.72
CA LYS A 33 5.03 -12.16 6.20
C LYS A 33 4.91 -10.77 5.57
N ILE A 34 3.70 -10.38 5.17
CA ILE A 34 3.37 -9.00 4.80
C ILE A 34 3.01 -8.24 6.05
N VAL A 35 3.74 -7.16 6.31
CA VAL A 35 3.60 -6.30 7.48
C VAL A 35 3.37 -4.85 7.06
N VAL A 36 2.74 -4.06 7.92
CA VAL A 36 2.64 -2.61 7.75
C VAL A 36 4.04 -2.02 7.96
N GLU A 37 4.58 -1.36 6.95
CA GLU A 37 5.82 -0.58 7.09
C GLU A 37 5.51 0.79 7.66
N GLN A 38 4.51 1.47 7.08
CA GLN A 38 4.07 2.79 7.53
C GLN A 38 2.69 3.13 6.97
N HIS A 39 2.06 4.15 7.54
CA HIS A 39 0.84 4.77 7.02
C HIS A 39 0.98 6.28 7.08
N GLY A 40 0.24 6.98 6.23
CA GLY A 40 0.19 8.42 6.19
C GLY A 40 -1.04 8.98 6.86
N GLU A 41 -0.92 10.16 7.46
CA GLU A 41 -2.05 10.91 8.04
C GLU A 41 -3.08 11.28 6.97
N ARG A 42 -4.33 11.51 7.35
CA ARG A 42 -5.41 11.80 6.39
C ARG A 42 -5.14 13.02 5.52
N ASN A 43 -4.40 14.00 6.01
CA ASN A 43 -4.08 15.24 5.29
C ASN A 43 -2.83 15.14 4.40
N GLU A 44 -2.12 14.00 4.38
CA GLU A 44 -0.96 13.85 3.49
C GLU A 44 -1.37 13.77 2.01
N THR A 45 -0.43 14.11 1.13
CA THR A 45 -0.62 14.20 -0.31
C THR A 45 -0.06 12.99 -1.06
N TRP A 46 -0.37 12.94 -2.36
CA TRP A 46 0.17 11.93 -3.28
C TRP A 46 1.69 12.01 -3.37
N ASP A 47 2.26 13.22 -3.46
CA ASP A 47 3.71 13.40 -3.48
C ASP A 47 4.37 12.91 -2.19
N GLN A 48 3.75 13.15 -1.02
CA GLN A 48 4.28 12.62 0.24
C GLN A 48 4.27 11.09 0.26
N PHE A 49 3.22 10.46 -0.25
CA PHE A 49 3.19 9.00 -0.44
C PHE A 49 4.34 8.51 -1.34
N LEU A 50 4.55 9.15 -2.50
CA LEU A 50 5.62 8.76 -3.43
C LEU A 50 7.02 8.93 -2.82
N HIS A 51 7.26 10.00 -2.06
CA HIS A 51 8.55 10.24 -1.39
C HIS A 51 8.90 9.19 -0.34
N ARG A 52 7.91 8.47 0.19
CA ARG A 52 8.11 7.41 1.17
C ARG A 52 8.42 6.05 0.53
N LEU A 53 8.18 5.89 -0.77
CA LEU A 53 8.49 4.65 -1.47
C LEU A 53 9.99 4.55 -1.76
N PRO A 54 10.62 3.39 -1.50
CA PRO A 54 12.06 3.22 -1.71
C PRO A 54 12.42 3.20 -3.19
N LYS A 55 13.61 3.71 -3.55
CA LYS A 55 14.11 3.69 -4.94
C LYS A 55 14.71 2.34 -5.36
N ASP A 56 15.14 1.53 -4.40
CA ASP A 56 15.95 0.32 -4.64
C ASP A 56 15.29 -0.96 -4.11
N ASP A 57 14.02 -0.90 -3.74
CA ASP A 57 13.27 -2.02 -3.19
C ASP A 57 11.80 -1.99 -3.63
N TYR A 58 11.07 -3.05 -3.32
CA TYR A 58 9.66 -3.20 -3.69
C TYR A 58 8.74 -2.91 -2.51
N ARG A 59 7.60 -2.26 -2.74
CA ARG A 59 6.52 -2.10 -1.75
C ARG A 59 5.14 -2.35 -2.32
N PHE A 60 4.24 -2.79 -1.47
CA PHE A 60 2.81 -2.72 -1.74
C PHE A 60 2.26 -1.44 -1.13
N GLY A 61 1.45 -0.70 -1.88
CA GLY A 61 0.83 0.55 -1.43
C GLY A 61 -0.68 0.47 -1.53
N VAL A 62 -1.38 1.08 -0.59
CA VAL A 62 -2.80 1.39 -0.69
C VAL A 62 -2.95 2.89 -0.53
N TYR A 63 -3.72 3.54 -1.39
CA TYR A 63 -3.95 4.98 -1.33
C TYR A 63 -5.45 5.28 -1.48
N ASP A 64 -5.98 6.16 -0.62
CA ASP A 64 -7.36 6.66 -0.69
C ASP A 64 -7.41 8.02 -1.38
N LEU A 65 -7.73 8.01 -2.68
CA LEU A 65 -7.84 9.22 -3.47
C LEU A 65 -9.18 9.90 -3.23
N GLU A 66 -9.14 11.12 -2.74
CA GLU A 66 -10.29 12.02 -2.72
C GLU A 66 -10.29 12.89 -3.97
N PHE A 67 -11.44 12.99 -4.62
CA PHE A 67 -11.63 13.83 -5.80
C PHE A 67 -13.07 14.35 -5.85
N LYS A 68 -13.28 15.44 -6.58
CA LYS A 68 -14.63 15.90 -6.92
C LYS A 68 -15.02 15.36 -8.28
N THR A 69 -16.21 14.79 -8.38
CA THR A 69 -16.80 14.44 -9.67
C THR A 69 -17.18 15.70 -10.44
N HIS A 70 -17.51 15.54 -11.72
CA HIS A 70 -17.98 16.65 -12.57
C HIS A 70 -19.21 17.37 -11.98
N ASP A 71 -20.06 16.66 -11.24
CA ASP A 71 -21.23 17.21 -10.53
C ASP A 71 -20.88 17.92 -9.20
N GLY A 72 -19.58 18.04 -8.86
CA GLY A 72 -19.12 18.67 -7.63
C GLY A 72 -19.26 17.81 -6.38
N ILE A 73 -19.62 16.52 -6.52
CA ILE A 73 -19.77 15.58 -5.40
C ILE A 73 -18.40 15.09 -4.96
N ASN A 74 -18.10 15.19 -3.67
CA ASN A 74 -16.90 14.60 -3.08
C ASN A 74 -17.00 13.07 -3.15
N SER A 75 -16.00 12.45 -3.74
CA SER A 75 -15.92 10.99 -3.91
C SER A 75 -14.53 10.50 -3.51
N THR A 76 -14.45 9.23 -3.12
CA THR A 76 -13.19 8.58 -2.76
C THR A 76 -12.99 7.31 -3.56
N LYS A 77 -11.77 7.03 -4.01
CA LYS A 77 -11.40 5.77 -4.65
C LYS A 77 -10.11 5.23 -4.05
N ILE A 78 -10.21 4.06 -3.45
CA ILE A 78 -9.05 3.33 -2.95
C ILE A 78 -8.44 2.56 -4.10
N PHE A 79 -7.12 2.69 -4.28
CA PHE A 79 -6.38 1.87 -5.22
C PHE A 79 -5.18 1.22 -4.58
N PHE A 80 -4.76 0.12 -5.20
CA PHE A 80 -3.61 -0.67 -4.81
C PHE A 80 -2.45 -0.43 -5.77
N CYS A 81 -1.31 -0.02 -5.23
CA CYS A 81 -0.07 0.21 -5.94
C CYS A 81 0.89 -0.95 -5.71
N ASN A 82 1.49 -1.47 -6.78
CA ASN A 82 2.62 -2.37 -6.72
C ASN A 82 3.85 -1.56 -7.11
N TRP A 83 4.63 -1.11 -6.13
CA TRP A 83 5.80 -0.30 -6.36
C TRP A 83 7.00 -1.20 -6.63
N LEU A 84 7.39 -1.28 -7.90
CA LEU A 84 8.53 -2.05 -8.39
C LEU A 84 9.52 -1.09 -9.04
N THR A 85 10.78 -1.13 -8.61
CA THR A 85 11.85 -0.35 -9.23
C THR A 85 12.75 -1.26 -10.06
N GLU A 86 13.38 -0.69 -11.10
CA GLU A 86 14.27 -1.43 -11.99
C GLU A 86 15.48 -2.00 -11.25
N HIS A 87 16.00 -1.24 -10.27
CA HIS A 87 17.15 -1.58 -9.44
C HIS A 87 16.84 -2.57 -8.31
N ALA A 88 15.57 -2.93 -8.08
CA ALA A 88 15.22 -3.90 -7.05
C ALA A 88 15.89 -5.26 -7.32
N LYS A 89 16.37 -5.91 -6.26
CA LYS A 89 17.02 -7.23 -6.35
C LYS A 89 16.06 -8.26 -6.98
N ILE A 90 16.55 -9.11 -7.89
CA ILE A 90 15.75 -10.16 -8.57
C ILE A 90 14.99 -11.02 -7.56
N LYS A 91 15.63 -11.40 -6.44
CA LYS A 91 14.98 -12.16 -5.35
C LYS A 91 13.76 -11.42 -4.77
N SER A 92 13.87 -10.09 -4.54
CA SER A 92 12.73 -9.28 -4.11
C SER A 92 11.63 -9.26 -5.17
N LYS A 93 11.97 -9.08 -6.45
CA LYS A 93 10.98 -9.10 -7.54
C LYS A 93 10.16 -10.39 -7.56
N MET A 94 10.83 -11.54 -7.38
CA MET A 94 10.17 -12.85 -7.31
C MET A 94 9.28 -12.99 -6.07
N LEU A 95 9.80 -12.65 -4.88
CA LEU A 95 9.06 -12.78 -3.62
C LEU A 95 7.77 -11.94 -3.63
N TYR A 96 7.86 -10.71 -4.11
CA TYR A 96 6.71 -9.82 -4.19
C TYR A 96 5.74 -10.19 -5.32
N ALA A 97 6.20 -10.79 -6.41
CA ALA A 97 5.31 -11.35 -7.43
C ALA A 97 4.43 -12.47 -6.84
N THR A 98 5.00 -13.36 -6.01
CA THR A 98 4.24 -14.40 -5.30
C THR A 98 3.32 -13.80 -4.22
N GLY A 99 3.79 -12.78 -3.49
CA GLY A 99 2.99 -12.12 -2.45
C GLY A 99 1.79 -11.34 -2.98
N LYS A 100 1.84 -10.85 -4.21
CA LYS A 100 0.78 -10.06 -4.84
C LYS A 100 -0.55 -10.80 -4.91
N GLU A 101 -0.54 -12.10 -5.22
CA GLU A 101 -1.77 -12.90 -5.27
C GLU A 101 -2.35 -13.16 -3.88
N ALA A 102 -1.50 -13.38 -2.89
CA ALA A 102 -1.92 -13.55 -1.50
C ALA A 102 -2.52 -12.26 -0.92
N PHE A 103 -1.93 -11.11 -1.23
CA PHE A 103 -2.34 -9.82 -0.69
C PHE A 103 -3.65 -9.28 -1.25
N LYS A 104 -4.02 -9.65 -2.48
CA LYS A 104 -5.24 -9.18 -3.14
C LYS A 104 -6.50 -9.93 -2.72
N LYS A 105 -6.38 -11.05 -2.02
CA LYS A 105 -7.51 -11.83 -1.48
C LYS A 105 -7.99 -11.23 -0.17
#